data_AF-A0A1D3KAK9-F1
#
_entry.id   AF-A0A1D3KAK9-F1
#
_cell.length_a   1.000
_cell.length_b   1.000
_cell.length_c   1.000
_cell.angle_alpha   90.00
_cell.angle_beta   90.00
_cell.angle_gamma   90.00
#
_symmetry.space_group_name_H-M   'P 1'
#
loop_
_entity.id
_entity.type
_entity.pdbx_description
1 polymer ?
#
loop_
_entity_poly.entity_id
_entity_poly.type
_entity_poly.pdbx_seq_one_letter_code
_entity_poly.pdbx_strand_id
1 'polypeptide(L)'
;MLADETPIKGVRYNVQLLLNGWVLSALLWCFGSGIQFVAGSVLDGWLVRIGFYIEVVGWACGLISAVVFMMLIGIYFTGRRKGKIL
;
A
#
# COMPACT_ATOMS: atom_id res chain seq x y z
N MET A 1 -9.43 4.18 -26.62
CA MET A 1 -10.04 2.86 -26.38
C MET A 1 -9.54 2.34 -25.04
N LEU A 2 -10.20 2.74 -23.94
CA LEU A 2 -10.19 2.00 -22.68
C LEU A 2 -11.61 1.43 -22.57
N ALA A 3 -11.93 0.55 -23.53
CA ALA A 3 -13.22 -0.08 -23.66
C ALA A 3 -13.29 -1.29 -22.71
N ASP A 4 -14.47 -1.49 -22.13
CA ASP A 4 -14.96 -2.72 -21.47
C ASP A 4 -14.63 -3.06 -20.02
N GLU A 5 -14.08 -2.14 -19.22
CA GLU A 5 -14.21 -2.27 -17.76
C GLU A 5 -15.39 -1.45 -17.27
N THR A 6 -16.49 -2.15 -16.94
CA THR A 6 -17.60 -1.53 -16.24
C THR A 6 -17.07 -0.76 -15.01
N PRO A 7 -17.63 0.42 -14.68
CA PRO A 7 -17.14 1.29 -13.61
C PRO A 7 -16.92 0.55 -12.28
N ILE A 8 -17.75 -0.47 -12.02
CA ILE A 8 -17.69 -1.34 -10.84
C ILE A 8 -16.40 -2.18 -10.81
N LYS A 9 -15.93 -2.69 -11.97
CA LYS A 9 -14.69 -3.46 -12.08
C LYS A 9 -13.45 -2.59 -11.83
N GLY A 10 -13.41 -1.38 -12.40
CA GLY A 10 -12.29 -0.45 -12.19
C GLY A 10 -12.15 0.01 -10.73
N VAL A 11 -13.27 0.29 -10.05
CA VAL A 11 -13.25 0.62 -8.61
C VAL A 11 -12.80 -0.58 -7.77
N ARG A 12 -13.29 -1.78 -8.07
CA ARG A 12 -12.88 -3.01 -7.38
C ARG A 12 -11.38 -3.27 -7.54
N TYR A 13 -10.85 -3.09 -8.75
CA TYR A 13 -9.42 -3.22 -9.02
C TYR A 13 -8.58 -2.22 -8.20
N ASN A 14 -8.98 -0.95 -8.16
CA ASN A 14 -8.30 0.07 -7.36
C ASN A 14 -8.30 -0.28 -5.86
N VAL A 15 -9.43 -0.75 -5.33
CA VAL A 15 -9.54 -1.18 -3.93
C VAL A 15 -8.68 -2.41 -3.65
N GLN A 16 -8.63 -3.38 -4.56
CA GLN A 16 -7.74 -4.54 -4.43
C GLN A 16 -6.27 -4.14 -4.46
N LEU A 17 -5.88 -3.21 -5.34
CA LEU A 17 -4.51 -2.68 -5.40
C LEU A 17 -4.11 -2.02 -4.06
N LEU A 18 -5.00 -1.19 -3.50
CA LEU A 18 -4.81 -0.57 -2.20
C LEU A 18 -4.66 -1.64 -1.10
N LEU A 19 -5.60 -2.57 -1.01
CA LEU A 19 -5.58 -3.63 0.00
C LEU A 19 -4.32 -4.48 -0.10
N ASN A 20 -3.91 -4.88 -1.30
CA ASN A 20 -2.69 -5.66 -1.51
C ASN A 20 -1.44 -4.89 -1.07
N GLY A 21 -1.36 -3.60 -1.38
CA GLY A 21 -0.27 -2.72 -0.92
C GLY A 21 -0.21 -2.58 0.60
N TRP A 22 -1.37 -2.43 1.24
CA TRP A 22 -1.48 -2.35 2.70
C TRP A 22 -1.25 -3.67 3.41
N VAL A 23 -1.63 -4.81 2.82
CA VAL A 23 -1.29 -6.14 3.35
C VAL A 23 0.22 -6.35 3.31
N LEU A 24 0.89 -5.99 2.21
CA LEU A 24 2.35 -6.06 2.11
C LEU A 24 3.02 -5.14 3.15
N SER A 25 2.51 -3.92 3.31
CA SER A 25 2.95 -2.97 4.35
C SER A 25 2.82 -3.57 5.75
N ALA A 26 1.67 -4.18 6.07
CA ALA A 26 1.42 -4.78 7.36
C ALA A 26 2.34 -5.98 7.64
N LEU A 27 2.61 -6.80 6.62
CA LEU A 27 3.55 -7.92 6.74
C LEU A 27 4.98 -7.43 7.02
N LEU A 28 5.45 -6.42 6.28
CA LEU A 28 6.76 -5.81 6.52
C LEU A 28 6.84 -5.18 7.92
N TRP A 29 5.77 -4.51 8.35
CA TRP A 29 5.68 -3.92 9.68
C TRP A 29 5.72 -4.98 10.79
N CYS A 30 4.96 -6.07 10.66
CA CYS A 30 4.98 -7.20 11.59
C CYS A 30 6.35 -7.89 11.62
N PHE A 31 7.03 -8.01 10.47
CA PHE A 31 8.36 -8.60 10.41
C PHE A 31 9.41 -7.70 11.06
N GLY A 32 9.38 -6.39 10.78
CA GLY A 32 10.26 -5.40 11.39
C GLY A 32 10.10 -5.32 12.91
N SER A 33 8.86 -5.28 13.40
CA SER A 33 8.57 -5.28 14.84
C SER A 33 8.94 -6.60 15.52
N GLY A 34 8.72 -7.74 14.86
CA GLY A 34 9.18 -9.05 15.34
C GLY A 34 10.71 -9.11 15.49
N ILE A 35 11.45 -8.58 14.51
CA ILE A 35 12.91 -8.49 14.59
C ILE A 35 13.34 -7.56 15.73
N GLN A 36 12.71 -6.39 15.88
CA GLN A 36 13.02 -5.48 16.99
C GLN A 36 12.76 -6.13 18.36
N PHE A 37 11.66 -6.88 18.51
CA PHE A 37 11.31 -7.55 19.76
C PHE A 37 12.32 -8.65 20.14
N VAL A 38 12.71 -9.48 19.17
CA VAL A 38 13.70 -10.55 19.39
C VAL A 38 15.11 -9.98 19.58
N ALA A 39 15.48 -8.99 18.76
CA ALA A 39 16.80 -8.36 18.87
C ALA A 39 16.94 -7.56 20.16
N GLY A 40 15.92 -6.78 20.54
CA GLY A 40 15.94 -5.97 21.77
C GLY A 40 16.02 -6.79 23.06
N SER A 41 15.72 -8.09 23.00
CA SER A 41 15.81 -8.99 24.15
C SER A 41 17.10 -9.83 24.20
N VAL A 42 17.85 -9.95 23.10
CA VAL A 42 18.95 -10.93 22.99
C VAL A 42 20.24 -10.39 22.32
N LEU A 43 20.17 -9.38 21.44
CA LEU A 43 21.29 -8.99 20.56
C LEU A 43 21.53 -7.47 20.52
N ASP A 44 22.80 -7.10 20.34
CA ASP A 44 23.28 -5.72 20.24
C ASP A 44 22.55 -4.88 19.18
N GLY A 45 22.51 -3.56 19.42
CA GLY A 45 21.61 -2.59 18.78
C GLY A 45 21.64 -2.44 17.24
N TRP A 46 22.48 -3.18 16.52
CA TRP A 46 22.48 -3.22 15.05
C TRP A 46 21.25 -3.91 14.47
N LEU A 47 20.84 -5.05 15.02
CA LEU A 47 19.65 -5.78 14.56
C LEU A 47 18.35 -5.04 14.87
N VAL A 48 18.32 -4.30 15.98
CA VAL A 48 17.21 -3.39 16.32
C VAL A 48 17.07 -2.29 15.25
N ARG A 49 18.17 -1.71 14.78
CA ARG A 49 18.16 -0.72 13.69
C ARG A 49 17.63 -1.31 12.39
N ILE A 50 18.02 -2.54 12.04
CA ILE A 50 17.52 -3.22 10.83
C ILE A 50 16.00 -3.41 10.93
N GLY A 51 15.49 -3.87 12.07
CA GLY A 51 14.04 -3.99 12.29
C GLY A 51 13.30 -2.65 12.15
N PHE A 52 13.90 -1.55 12.61
CA PHE A 52 13.37 -0.19 12.41
C PHE A 52 13.31 0.22 10.93
N TYR A 53 14.37 -0.02 10.16
CA TYR A 53 14.36 0.29 8.73
C TYR A 53 13.30 -0.53 7.97
N ILE A 54 13.12 -1.81 8.32
CA ILE A 54 12.08 -2.66 7.72
C ILE A 54 10.68 -2.11 8.02
N GLU A 55 10.46 -1.64 9.25
CA GLU A 55 9.20 -1.03 9.66
C GLU A 55 8.89 0.24 8.85
N VAL A 56 9.88 1.12 8.71
CA VAL A 56 9.78 2.36 7.92
C VAL A 56 9.50 2.06 6.45
N VAL A 57 10.15 1.05 5.87
CA VAL A 57 9.89 0.61 4.49
C VAL A 57 8.46 0.07 4.35
N GLY A 58 7.96 -0.68 5.34
CA GLY A 58 6.56 -1.11 5.39
C GLY A 58 5.62 0.08 5.25
N TRP A 59 5.75 1.08 6.13
CA TRP A 59 4.96 2.31 6.08
C TRP A 59 5.07 3.05 4.73
N ALA A 60 6.27 3.14 4.16
CA ALA A 60 6.48 3.78 2.86
C ALA A 60 5.72 3.05 1.75
N CYS A 61 5.74 1.71 1.72
CA CYS A 61 4.97 0.91 0.76
C CYS A 61 3.46 1.14 0.91
N GLY A 62 2.94 1.15 2.15
CA GLY A 62 1.54 1.46 2.43
C GLY A 62 1.14 2.84 1.92
N LEU A 63 1.96 3.86 2.19
CA LEU A 63 1.72 5.24 1.80
C LEU A 63 1.76 5.42 0.28
N ILE A 64 2.71 4.79 -0.42
CA ILE A 64 2.76 4.78 -1.89
C ILE A 64 1.48 4.18 -2.47
N SER A 65 1.01 3.04 -1.93
CA SER A 65 -0.23 2.42 -2.40
C SER A 65 -1.45 3.32 -2.21
N ALA A 66 -1.50 4.10 -1.12
CA ALA A 66 -2.54 5.08 -0.86
C ALA A 66 -2.50 6.26 -1.84
N VAL A 67 -1.31 6.77 -2.17
CA VAL A 67 -1.15 7.84 -3.17
C VAL A 67 -1.60 7.38 -4.55
N VAL A 68 -1.20 6.17 -4.97
CA VAL A 68 -1.62 5.59 -6.25
C VAL A 68 -3.14 5.43 -6.31
N PHE A 69 -3.75 4.94 -5.23
CA PHE A 69 -5.21 4.85 -5.12
C PHE A 69 -5.90 6.21 -5.26
N MET A 70 -5.40 7.25 -4.58
CA MET A 70 -5.94 8.61 -4.67
C MET A 70 -5.79 9.21 -6.07
N MET A 71 -4.69 8.95 -6.77
CA MET A 71 -4.54 9.34 -8.18
C MET A 71 -5.57 8.62 -9.07
N LEU A 72 -5.68 7.29 -8.96
CA LEU A 72 -6.57 6.50 -9.80
C LEU A 72 -8.04 6.86 -9.57
N ILE A 73 -8.45 7.09 -8.32
CA ILE A 73 -9.81 7.52 -8.00
C ILE A 73 -10.08 8.95 -8.49
N GLY A 74 -9.09 9.85 -8.40
CA GLY A 74 -9.20 11.20 -8.95
C GLY A 74 -9.36 11.22 -10.47
N ILE A 75 -8.61 10.38 -11.19
CA ILE A 75 -8.75 10.19 -12.63
C ILE A 75 -10.14 9.64 -12.95
N TYR A 76 -10.61 8.63 -12.20
CA TYR A 76 -11.94 8.06 -12.36
C TYR A 76 -13.06 9.09 -12.18
N PHE A 77 -13.04 9.89 -11.11
CA PHE A 77 -14.02 10.96 -10.88
C PHE A 77 -13.98 12.02 -11.99
N THR A 78 -12.79 12.38 -12.45
CA THR A 78 -12.62 13.35 -13.54
C THR A 78 -13.16 12.81 -14.86
N GLY A 79 -12.93 11.53 -15.16
CA GLY A 79 -13.46 10.84 -16.33
C GLY A 79 -15.00 10.73 -16.30
N ARG A 80 -15.56 10.42 -15.12
CA ARG A 80 -17.01 10.39 -14.90
C ARG A 80 -17.67 11.75 -15.08
N ARG A 81 -17.08 12.82 -14.52
CA ARG A 81 -17.58 14.21 -14.72
C ARG A 81 -17.58 14.64 -16.20
N LYS A 82 -16.64 14.13 -16.99
CA LYS A 82 -16.53 14.43 -18.43
C LYS A 82 -17.42 13.53 -19.31
N GLY A 83 -18.25 12.66 -18.73
CA GLY A 83 -19.11 11.74 -19.47
C GLY A 83 -18.37 10.70 -20.30
N LYS A 84 -17.06 10.52 -20.06
CA LYS A 84 -16.22 9.55 -20.79
C LYS A 84 -16.29 8.15 -20.20
N ILE A 85 -16.81 8.03 -18.99
CA ILE A 85 -16.97 6.77 -18.24
C ILE A 85 -18.47 6.70 -17.89
N LEU A 86 -19.18 5.76 -18.51
CA LEU A 86 -20.58 5.42 -18.23
C LEU A 86 -20.67 4.54 -16.98
#